data_AF-A0AAV6VDB8-F1
#
_entry.id   AF-A0AAV6VDB8-F1
#
_cell.length_a   1.000
_cell.length_b   1.000
_cell.length_c   1.000
_cell.angle_alpha   90.00
_cell.angle_beta   90.00
_cell.angle_gamma   90.00
#
_symmetry.space_group_name_H-M   'P 1'
#
loop_
_entity.id
_entity.type
_entity.pdbx_description
1 polymer ?
#
loop_
_entity_poly.entity_id
_entity_poly.type
_entity_poly.pdbx_seq_one_letter_code
_entity_poly.pdbx_strand_id
1 'polypeptide(L)'
;MLRVVVVIVFAVVAPCTTLPNVIKLGGLFDTNDLEQELAFRVAVNFFNDNRELKSKPRILAQIERIENGDIYDATKKGKINLLNTVNKNLKVI
;
A
#
# COMPACT_ATOMS: atom_id res chain seq x y z
N MET A 1 34.22 -7.48 24.70
CA MET A 1 33.81 -8.43 23.64
C MET A 1 32.30 -8.73 23.69
N LEU A 2 31.77 -9.35 24.75
CA LEU A 2 30.34 -9.74 24.82
C LEU A 2 29.35 -8.55 24.69
N ARG A 3 29.60 -7.42 25.35
CA ARG A 3 28.75 -6.21 25.26
C ARG A 3 28.68 -5.62 23.84
N VAL A 4 29.77 -5.71 23.08
CA VAL A 4 29.85 -5.18 21.71
C VAL A 4 29.03 -6.05 20.77
N VAL A 5 29.09 -7.37 20.93
CA VAL A 5 28.27 -8.32 20.14
C VAL A 5 26.78 -8.11 20.41
N VAL A 6 26.37 -7.88 21.66
CA VAL A 6 24.97 -7.59 22.00
C VAL A 6 24.48 -6.30 21.35
N VAL A 7 25.29 -5.24 21.36
CA VAL A 7 24.95 -3.95 20.72
C VAL A 7 24.83 -4.11 19.21
N ILE A 8 25.71 -4.89 18.57
CA ILE A 8 25.66 -5.16 17.13
C ILE A 8 24.40 -5.97 16.77
N VAL A 9 24.08 -7.02 17.54
CA VAL A 9 22.86 -7.80 17.31
C VAL A 9 21.62 -6.93 17.49
N PHE A 10 21.55 -6.11 18.53
CA PHE A 10 20.41 -5.22 18.76
C PHE A 10 20.28 -4.15 17.66
N ALA A 11 21.39 -3.59 17.19
CA ALA A 11 21.42 -2.62 16.09
C ALA A 11 21.00 -3.22 14.73
N VAL A 12 21.28 -4.51 14.51
CA VAL A 12 20.91 -5.24 13.27
C VAL A 12 19.46 -5.75 13.32
N VAL A 13 18.91 -6.04 14.49
CA VAL A 13 17.51 -6.50 14.66
C VAL A 13 16.53 -5.31 14.79
N ALA A 14 16.99 -4.15 15.27
CA ALA A 14 16.17 -2.95 15.41
C ALA A 14 15.48 -2.45 14.12
N PRO A 15 16.08 -2.53 12.91
CA PRO A 15 15.39 -2.12 11.68
C PRO A 15 14.48 -3.22 11.10
N CYS A 16 14.08 -4.24 11.87
CA CYS A 16 12.99 -5.13 11.46
C CYS A 16 11.66 -4.36 11.57
N THR A 17 11.45 -3.43 10.66
CA THR A 17 10.18 -2.73 10.51
C THR A 17 9.15 -3.77 10.09
N THR A 18 8.28 -4.12 11.04
CA THR A 18 7.17 -5.02 10.78
C THR A 18 6.30 -4.42 9.69
N LEU A 19 5.95 -5.23 8.68
CA LEU A 19 5.10 -4.79 7.59
C LEU A 19 3.77 -4.26 8.16
N PRO A 20 3.28 -3.08 7.74
CA PRO A 20 2.11 -2.48 8.35
C PRO A 20 0.91 -3.40 8.17
N ASN A 21 0.08 -3.56 9.21
CA ASN A 21 -1.08 -4.47 9.18
C ASN A 21 -2.03 -4.25 7.99
N VAL A 22 -1.98 -3.07 7.37
CA VAL A 22 -2.77 -2.73 6.19
C VAL A 22 -1.91 -2.03 5.15
N ILE A 23 -1.88 -2.57 3.93
CA ILE A 23 -1.25 -1.95 2.75
C ILE A 23 -2.36 -1.39 1.85
N LYS A 24 -2.21 -0.14 1.42
CA LYS A 24 -3.15 0.50 0.49
C LYS A 24 -2.54 0.46 -0.91
N LEU A 25 -3.28 -0.10 -1.86
CA LEU A 25 -2.88 -0.12 -3.27
C LEU A 25 -3.82 0.78 -4.05
N GLY A 26 -3.25 1.78 -4.72
CA GLY A 26 -3.96 2.66 -5.63
C GLY A 26 -4.04 2.02 -7.02
N GLY A 27 -5.23 2.05 -7.62
CA GLY A 27 -5.44 1.74 -9.03
C GLY A 27 -6.09 2.94 -9.70
N LEU A 28 -5.43 3.46 -10.75
CA LEU A 28 -5.94 4.53 -11.58
C LEU A 28 -6.39 3.91 -12.90
N PHE A 29 -7.68 4.02 -13.20
CA PHE A 29 -8.28 3.39 -14.37
C PHE A 29 -9.02 4.43 -15.21
N ASP A 30 -9.02 4.23 -16.52
CA ASP A 30 -9.92 4.95 -17.40
C ASP A 30 -11.37 4.51 -17.20
N THR A 31 -12.31 5.38 -17.53
CA THR A 31 -13.73 5.02 -17.74
C THR A 31 -13.98 3.79 -18.62
N ASN A 32 -13.08 3.50 -19.57
CA ASN A 32 -13.20 2.35 -20.47
C ASN A 32 -12.54 1.06 -19.91
N ASP A 33 -11.71 1.16 -18.86
CA ASP A 33 -10.91 0.06 -18.31
C ASP A 33 -11.67 -0.75 -17.24
N LEU A 34 -12.93 -1.09 -17.52
CA LEU A 34 -13.80 -1.76 -16.57
C LEU A 34 -13.32 -3.19 -16.23
N GLU A 35 -12.77 -3.89 -17.21
CA GLU A 35 -12.26 -5.26 -17.04
C GLU A 35 -11.01 -5.28 -16.14
N GLN A 36 -10.11 -4.32 -16.33
CA GLN A 36 -8.90 -4.16 -15.55
C GLN A 36 -9.21 -3.73 -14.11
N GLU A 37 -10.19 -2.83 -13.92
CA GLU A 37 -10.66 -2.48 -12.57
C GLU A 37 -11.22 -3.71 -11.86
N LEU A 38 -12.05 -4.50 -12.55
CA LEU A 38 -12.63 -5.72 -12.00
C LEU A 38 -11.55 -6.74 -11.64
N ALA A 39 -10.60 -6.98 -12.54
CA ALA A 39 -9.47 -7.88 -12.30
C ALA A 39 -8.66 -7.43 -11.07
N PHE A 40 -8.41 -6.14 -10.91
CA PHE A 40 -7.72 -5.59 -9.75
C PHE A 40 -8.50 -5.84 -8.45
N ARG A 41 -9.82 -5.59 -8.44
CA ARG A 41 -10.67 -5.88 -7.27
C ARG A 41 -10.65 -7.36 -6.91
N VAL A 42 -10.77 -8.23 -7.91
CA VAL A 42 -10.76 -9.68 -7.73
C VAL A 42 -9.40 -10.15 -7.18
N ALA A 43 -8.29 -9.63 -7.71
CA ALA A 43 -6.96 -9.95 -7.22
C ALA A 43 -6.75 -9.53 -5.76
N VAL A 44 -7.22 -8.33 -5.37
CA VAL A 44 -7.14 -7.85 -3.99
C VAL A 44 -7.98 -8.72 -3.05
N ASN A 45 -9.20 -9.08 -3.45
CA ASN A 45 -10.07 -9.94 -2.66
C ASN A 45 -9.45 -11.33 -2.51
N PHE A 46 -8.98 -11.92 -3.62
CA PHE A 46 -8.29 -13.21 -3.62
C PHE A 46 -7.08 -13.19 -2.68
N PHE A 47 -6.24 -12.16 -2.74
CA PHE A 47 -5.10 -12.03 -1.84
C PHE A 47 -5.52 -12.00 -0.36
N ASN A 48 -6.58 -11.25 -0.04
CA ASN A 48 -7.07 -11.10 1.33
C ASN A 48 -7.76 -12.36 1.87
N ASP A 49 -8.47 -13.10 1.02
CA ASP A 49 -9.24 -14.30 1.42
C ASP A 49 -8.35 -15.51 1.70
N ASN A 50 -7.13 -15.52 1.16
CA ASN A 50 -6.16 -16.61 1.36
C ASN A 50 -5.72 -16.70 2.84
N ARG A 51 -6.35 -17.58 3.64
CA ARG A 51 -6.12 -17.69 5.10
C ARG A 51 -4.83 -18.37 5.54
N GLU A 52 -4.11 -19.01 4.62
CA GLU A 52 -2.88 -19.75 4.94
C GLU A 52 -1.73 -18.84 5.43
N LEU A 53 -1.80 -17.55 5.12
CA LEU A 53 -0.80 -16.55 5.47
C LEU A 53 -1.33 -15.63 6.59
N LYS A 54 -1.53 -16.15 7.81
CA LYS A 54 -2.11 -15.38 8.94
C LYS A 54 -1.33 -14.12 9.35
N SER A 55 -0.05 -14.01 9.00
CA SER A 55 0.81 -12.86 9.36
C SER A 55 0.92 -11.82 8.23
N LYS A 56 0.14 -11.95 7.15
CA LYS A 56 0.23 -11.01 6.04
C LYS A 56 -0.63 -9.77 6.28
N PRO A 57 -0.18 -8.61 5.79
CA PRO A 57 -0.97 -7.40 5.87
C PRO A 57 -2.20 -7.48 4.97
N ARG A 58 -3.30 -6.86 5.40
CA ARG A 58 -4.51 -6.74 4.59
C ARG A 58 -4.30 -5.72 3.49
N ILE A 59 -4.69 -6.03 2.27
CA ILE A 59 -4.67 -5.09 1.15
C ILE A 59 -6.00 -4.32 1.10
N LEU A 60 -5.92 -2.99 1.00
CA LEU A 60 -7.06 -2.13 0.69
C LEU A 60 -6.89 -1.56 -0.71
N ALA A 61 -7.84 -1.88 -1.60
CA ALA A 61 -7.94 -1.29 -2.94
C ALA A 61 -8.48 0.14 -2.85
N GLN A 62 -7.75 1.10 -3.41
CA GLN A 62 -8.20 2.48 -3.63
C GLN A 62 -8.29 2.69 -5.13
N ILE A 63 -9.51 2.77 -5.65
CA ILE A 63 -9.77 2.86 -7.07
C ILE A 63 -10.21 4.28 -7.38
N GLU A 64 -9.46 4.92 -8.27
CA GLU A 64 -9.78 6.24 -8.80
C GLU A 64 -10.00 6.09 -10.31
N ARG A 65 -11.07 6.70 -10.80
CA ARG A 65 -11.37 6.75 -12.23
C ARG A 65 -10.99 8.11 -12.80
N ILE A 66 -10.42 8.10 -13.99
CA ILE A 66 -10.17 9.29 -14.79
C ILE A 66 -10.92 9.19 -16.11
N GLU A 67 -11.33 10.34 -16.62
CA GLU A 67 -11.89 10.44 -17.96
C GLU A 67 -10.77 10.29 -19.00
N ASN A 68 -11.10 9.66 -20.12
CA ASN A 68 -10.12 9.33 -21.15
C ASN A 68 -9.45 10.59 -21.71
N GLY A 69 -8.12 10.62 -21.67
CA GLY A 69 -7.31 11.74 -22.16
C GLY A 69 -7.03 12.86 -21.15
N ASP A 70 -7.56 12.83 -19.92
CA ASP A 70 -7.27 13.86 -18.92
C ASP A 70 -6.02 13.55 -18.07
N ILE A 71 -4.86 13.82 -18.66
CA ILE A 71 -3.55 13.70 -18.00
C ILE A 71 -3.38 14.66 -16.79
N TYR A 72 -4.14 15.76 -16.74
CA TYR A 72 -4.08 16.71 -15.63
C TYR A 72 -4.85 16.19 -14.42
N ASP A 73 -6.03 15.63 -14.63
CA ASP A 73 -6.82 14.99 -13.57
C ASP A 73 -6.12 13.72 -13.05
N ALA A 74 -5.48 12.95 -13.93
CA ALA A 74 -4.59 11.84 -13.55
C ALA A 74 -3.46 12.29 -12.61
N THR A 75 -2.75 13.35 -12.97
CA THR A 75 -1.64 13.90 -12.18
C THR A 75 -2.13 14.43 -10.83
N LYS A 76 -3.27 15.12 -10.82
CA LYS A 76 -3.88 15.67 -9.61
C LYS A 76 -4.31 14.55 -8.65
N LYS A 77 -5.02 13.53 -9.14
CA LYS A 77 -5.48 12.39 -8.33
C LYS A 77 -4.31 11.55 -7.81
N GLY A 78 -3.28 11.33 -8.61
CA GLY A 78 -2.05 10.67 -8.17
C GLY A 78 -1.35 11.42 -7.02
N LYS A 79 -1.20 12.75 -7.16
CA LYS A 79 -0.53 13.60 -6.15
C LYS A 79 -1.33 13.73 -4.86
N ILE A 80 -2.65 13.90 -4.92
CA ILE A 80 -3.52 14.04 -3.73
C ILE A 80 -3.50 12.75 -2.89
N ASN A 81 -3.51 11.59 -3.53
CA ASN A 81 -3.49 10.30 -2.81
C ASN A 81 -2.14 10.02 -2.12
N LEU A 82 -1.03 10.46 -2.70
CA LEU A 82 0.30 10.42 -2.07
C LEU A 82 0.35 11.33 -0.84
N LEU A 83 -0.13 12.58 -0.94
CA LEU A 83 -0.11 13.54 0.16
C LEU A 83 -1.04 13.12 1.31
N ASN A 84 -2.22 12.57 1.01
CA ASN A 84 -3.13 12.02 2.02
C ASN A 84 -2.56 10.79 2.74
N THR A 85 -1.72 10.02 2.05
CA THR A 85 -1.02 8.86 2.64
C THR A 85 0.11 9.32 3.56
N VAL A 86 0.89 10.33 3.19
CA VAL A 86 1.93 10.91 4.05
C VAL A 86 1.33 11.55 5.30
N ASN A 87 0.25 12.32 5.16
CA ASN A 87 -0.37 13.04 6.28
C ASN A 87 -1.07 12.10 7.30
N LYS A 88 -1.60 10.96 6.83
CA LYS A 88 -2.12 9.90 7.75
C LYS A 88 -1.02 9.20 8.53
N ASN A 89 0.20 9.10 8.00
CA ASN A 89 1.34 8.54 8.70
C ASN A 89 2.01 9.54 9.67
N LEU A 90 1.83 10.86 9.45
CA LEU A 90 2.27 11.89 10.41
C LEU A 90 1.35 12.05 11.62
N LYS A 91 0.07 11.66 11.52
CA LYS A 91 -0.89 11.75 12.64
C LYS A 91 -0.77 10.63 13.68
N VAL A 92 0.22 9.74 13.54
CA VAL A 92 0.46 8.58 14.41
C VAL A 92 1.76 8.74 15.22
N ILE A 93 2.33 9.95 15.26
CA ILE A 93 3.48 10.29 16.10
C ILE A 93 3.07 11.40 17.07
#